data_AF-A0A832TK03-F1
#
_entry.id   AF-A0A832TK03-F1
#
_cell.length_a   1.000
_cell.length_b   1.000
_cell.length_c   1.000
_cell.angle_alpha   90.00
_cell.angle_beta   90.00
_cell.angle_gamma   90.00
#
_symmetry.space_group_name_H-M   'P 1'
#
loop_
_entity.id
_entity.type
_entity.pdbx_description
1 polymer ?
#
loop_
_entity_poly.entity_id
_entity_poly.type
_entity_poly.pdbx_seq_one_letter_code
_entity_poly.pdbx_strand_id
1 'polypeptide(L)'
;IRYLGGHLAFTRIGLATDVPGVLTHEGGVINEIPPGVSPEALAGSSGHMDVTGGMAGKVRELQELASLGVPSEIFHISRLSDFMDSRPCGGTRVGGGRLRG
;
A
#
# COMPACT_ATOMS: atom_id res chain seq x y z
N ILE A 1 -2.58 11.79 4.16
CA ILE A 1 -1.65 11.39 5.27
C ILE A 1 -0.34 12.22 5.31
N ARG A 2 0.02 12.87 4.21
CA ARG A 2 1.22 13.70 4.01
C ARG A 2 1.58 14.70 5.13
N TYR A 3 0.59 15.43 5.67
CA TYR A 3 0.83 16.47 6.68
C TYR A 3 1.48 15.92 7.96
N LEU A 4 1.05 14.74 8.41
CA LEU A 4 1.55 14.12 9.63
C LEU A 4 2.91 13.43 9.41
N GLY A 5 3.14 12.83 8.22
CA GLY A 5 4.35 12.07 7.91
C GLY A 5 5.66 12.87 7.99
N GLY A 6 5.62 14.17 7.73
CA GLY A 6 6.79 15.05 7.87
C GLY A 6 7.02 15.60 9.28
N HIS A 7 6.08 15.42 10.21
CA HIS A 7 6.08 16.07 11.53
C HIS A 7 6.09 15.10 12.72
N LEU A 8 5.99 13.79 12.46
CA LEU A 8 5.97 12.74 13.47
C LEU A 8 6.94 11.64 13.05
N ALA A 9 7.73 11.13 14.01
CA ALA A 9 8.67 10.04 13.80
C ALA A 9 7.93 8.69 13.68
N PHE A 10 7.21 8.48 12.57
CA PHE A 10 6.56 7.21 12.28
C PHE A 10 7.58 6.22 11.73
N THR A 11 7.59 5.02 12.31
CA THR A 11 8.44 3.91 11.83
C THR A 11 7.69 2.99 10.87
N ARG A 12 6.35 2.99 10.89
CA ARG A 12 5.48 2.14 10.07
C ARG A 12 4.17 2.84 9.73
N ILE A 13 3.69 2.65 8.51
CA ILE A 13 2.39 3.15 8.04
C ILE A 13 1.57 1.96 7.53
N GLY A 14 0.34 1.84 8.04
CA GLY A 14 -0.60 0.80 7.64
C GLY A 14 -1.89 1.43 7.12
N LEU A 15 -2.37 0.97 5.97
CA LEU A 15 -3.68 1.29 5.43
C LEU A 15 -4.56 0.04 5.52
N ALA A 16 -5.37 -0.02 6.57
CA ALA A 16 -6.39 -1.05 6.70
C ALA A 16 -7.57 -0.76 5.74
N THR A 17 -8.00 -1.77 4.99
CA THR A 17 -9.09 -1.69 4.00
C THR A 17 -9.98 -2.93 4.05
N ASP A 18 -11.04 -2.97 3.26
CA ASP A 18 -11.97 -4.10 3.09
C ASP A 18 -11.54 -5.12 2.02
N VAL A 19 -10.39 -4.92 1.39
CA VAL A 19 -9.74 -5.84 0.44
C VAL A 19 -8.39 -6.33 1.00
N PRO A 20 -7.87 -7.49 0.57
CA PRO A 20 -6.61 -8.02 1.12
C PRO A 20 -5.36 -7.20 0.74
N GLY A 21 -5.44 -6.37 -0.30
CA GLY A 21 -4.38 -5.48 -0.75
C GLY A 21 -4.77 -4.85 -2.09
N VAL A 22 -3.77 -4.39 -2.84
CA VAL A 22 -3.95 -4.07 -4.27
C VAL A 22 -3.97 -5.39 -5.03
N LEU A 23 -5.00 -5.58 -5.86
CA LEU A 23 -5.18 -6.83 -6.59
C LEU A 23 -4.54 -6.76 -8.00
N THR A 24 -4.38 -7.89 -8.67
CA THR A 24 -4.12 -8.01 -10.11
C THR A 24 -5.44 -8.26 -10.86
N HIS A 25 -5.43 -8.26 -12.19
CA HIS A 25 -6.63 -8.59 -13.00
C HIS A 25 -7.21 -9.96 -12.71
N GLU A 26 -6.37 -10.89 -12.27
CA GLU A 26 -6.72 -12.25 -11.91
C GLU A 26 -7.21 -12.35 -10.44
N GLY A 27 -7.30 -11.23 -9.72
CA GLY A 27 -7.71 -11.17 -8.33
C GLY A 27 -6.63 -11.57 -7.31
N GLY A 28 -5.39 -11.78 -7.76
CA GLY A 28 -4.25 -12.06 -6.88
C GLY A 28 -3.79 -10.79 -6.16
N VAL A 29 -3.23 -10.90 -4.95
CA VAL A 29 -2.67 -9.74 -4.25
C VAL A 29 -1.29 -9.41 -4.83
N ILE A 30 -1.07 -8.15 -5.18
CA ILE A 30 0.26 -7.62 -5.51
C ILE A 30 1.04 -7.50 -4.20
N ASN A 31 2.13 -8.26 -4.06
CA ASN A 31 2.92 -8.26 -2.82
C ASN A 31 3.71 -6.95 -2.62
N GLU A 32 4.22 -6.36 -3.69
CA GLU A 32 5.00 -5.11 -3.62
C GLU A 32 4.75 -4.22 -4.84
N ILE A 33 4.60 -2.92 -4.59
CA ILE A 33 4.58 -1.87 -5.61
C ILE A 33 5.90 -1.11 -5.52
N PRO A 34 6.80 -1.27 -6.51
CA PRO A 34 8.07 -0.57 -6.51
C PRO A 34 7.90 0.93 -6.82
N PRO A 35 8.90 1.76 -6.47
CA PRO A 35 8.91 3.17 -6.84
C PRO A 35 8.78 3.38 -8.34
N GLY A 36 8.10 4.45 -8.75
CA GLY A 36 7.99 4.85 -10.17
C GLY A 36 6.95 4.07 -10.99
N VAL A 37 6.29 3.06 -10.43
CA VAL A 37 5.14 2.41 -11.07
C VAL A 37 3.91 3.29 -10.91
N SER A 38 3.28 3.67 -12.01
CA SER A 38 1.99 4.40 -11.96
C SER A 38 0.92 3.47 -11.37
N PRO A 39 0.18 3.91 -10.33
CA PRO A 39 -0.94 3.15 -9.78
C PRO A 39 -2.03 2.85 -10.82
N GLU A 40 -2.19 3.72 -11.81
CA GLU A 40 -3.12 3.54 -12.92
C GLU A 40 -2.68 2.40 -13.86
N ALA A 41 -1.38 2.13 -13.97
CA ALA A 41 -0.88 0.98 -14.71
C ALA A 41 -1.19 -0.36 -14.04
N LEU A 42 -1.49 -0.36 -12.73
CA LEU A 42 -1.93 -1.54 -11.98
C LEU A 42 -3.45 -1.78 -12.10
N ALA A 43 -4.18 -0.82 -12.67
CA ALA A 43 -5.63 -0.72 -12.66
C ALA A 43 -6.32 -1.26 -13.92
N GLY A 44 -5.64 -2.11 -14.71
CA GLY A 44 -6.15 -2.63 -16.00
C GLY A 44 -7.60 -3.16 -16.04
N SER A 45 -8.04 -3.43 -17.27
CA SER A 45 -9.39 -3.18 -17.80
C SER A 45 -10.56 -4.07 -17.33
N SER A 46 -10.55 -4.63 -16.12
CA SER A 46 -11.63 -5.48 -15.62
C SER A 46 -12.34 -4.83 -14.43
N GLY A 47 -13.63 -4.54 -14.60
CA GLY A 47 -14.53 -3.87 -13.64
C GLY A 47 -14.83 -4.62 -12.33
N HIS A 48 -13.83 -5.24 -11.71
CA HIS A 48 -13.90 -5.88 -10.39
C HIS A 48 -12.95 -5.23 -9.37
N MET A 49 -12.26 -4.18 -9.75
CA MET A 49 -11.46 -3.38 -8.82
C MET A 49 -12.13 -2.04 -8.62
N ASP A 50 -12.38 -1.70 -7.36
CA ASP A 50 -12.60 -0.32 -6.95
C ASP A 50 -11.27 0.46 -7.02
N VAL A 51 -10.75 0.60 -8.24
CA VAL A 51 -9.74 1.59 -8.63
C VAL A 51 -10.44 2.86 -9.13
N THR A 52 -11.70 3.11 -8.71
CA THR A 52 -12.44 4.34 -9.03
C THR A 52 -11.86 5.54 -8.27
N GLY A 53 -10.66 5.98 -8.65
CA GLY A 53 -9.95 7.15 -8.09
C GLY A 53 -9.44 6.99 -6.66
N GLY A 54 -10.16 6.26 -5.79
CA GLY A 54 -9.85 6.10 -4.37
C GLY A 54 -8.59 5.28 -4.12
N MET A 55 -8.50 4.05 -4.63
CA MET A 55 -7.31 3.21 -4.39
C MET A 55 -6.07 3.74 -5.13
N ALA A 56 -6.20 4.17 -6.38
CA ALA A 56 -5.09 4.76 -7.13
C ALA A 56 -4.54 6.03 -6.45
N GLY A 57 -5.43 6.90 -5.96
CA GLY A 57 -5.05 8.08 -5.18
C GLY A 57 -4.34 7.71 -3.87
N LYS A 58 -4.85 6.72 -3.13
CA LYS A 58 -4.21 6.21 -1.90
C LYS A 58 -2.81 5.65 -2.19
N VAL A 59 -2.64 4.82 -3.23
CA VAL A 59 -1.32 4.28 -3.60
C VAL A 59 -0.38 5.41 -4.00
N ARG A 60 -0.83 6.43 -4.75
CA ARG A 60 0.00 7.59 -5.08
C ARG A 60 0.47 8.34 -3.82
N GLU A 61 -0.42 8.62 -2.87
CA GLU A 61 -0.04 9.24 -1.59
C GLU A 61 0.99 8.40 -0.81
N LEU A 62 0.80 7.06 -0.80
CA LEU A 62 1.72 6.14 -0.13
C LEU A 62 3.08 6.05 -0.84
N GLN A 63 3.12 6.16 -2.17
CA GLN A 63 4.36 6.24 -2.94
C GLN A 63 5.13 7.54 -2.66
N GLU A 64 4.43 8.66 -2.48
CA GLU A 64 5.05 9.91 -2.05
C GLU A 64 5.66 9.78 -0.65
N LEU A 65 4.95 9.16 0.31
CA LEU A 65 5.48 8.89 1.65
C LEU A 65 6.68 7.94 1.61
N ALA A 66 6.61 6.92 0.77
CA ALA A 66 7.72 6.03 0.48
C ALA A 66 8.94 6.78 -0.07
N SER A 67 8.77 7.80 -0.91
CA SER A 67 9.88 8.65 -1.39
C SER A 67 10.59 9.42 -0.27
N LEU A 68 9.91 9.61 0.88
CA LEU A 68 10.48 10.22 2.09
C LEU A 68 11.12 9.20 3.03
N GLY A 69 11.23 7.94 2.62
CA GLY A 69 11.87 6.85 3.36
C GLY A 69 10.94 6.07 4.29
N VAL A 70 9.62 6.30 4.22
CA VAL A 70 8.64 5.61 5.07
C VAL A 70 7.85 4.59 4.25
N PRO A 71 8.16 3.29 4.32
CA PRO A 71 7.38 2.27 3.62
C PRO A 71 5.99 2.14 4.26
N SER A 72 5.04 1.63 3.48
CA SER A 72 3.69 1.37 3.97
C SER A 72 3.15 0.01 3.53
N GLU A 73 2.14 -0.48 4.24
CA GLU A 73 1.44 -1.74 3.98
C GLU A 73 -0.06 -1.45 3.80
N ILE A 74 -0.66 -1.99 2.75
CA ILE A 74 -2.12 -1.99 2.51
C ILE A 74 -2.62 -3.40 2.78
N PHE A 75 -3.60 -3.56 3.67
CA PHE A 75 -4.05 -4.89 4.11
C PHE A 75 -5.52 -4.90 4.53
N HIS A 76 -6.13 -6.08 4.52
CA HIS A 76 -7.50 -6.26 5.01
C HIS A 76 -7.60 -5.96 6.51
N ILE A 77 -8.67 -5.28 6.96
CA ILE A 77 -8.88 -4.86 8.35
C ILE A 77 -8.76 -5.99 9.38
N SER A 78 -9.07 -7.23 9.01
CA SER A 78 -8.87 -8.41 9.87
C SER A 78 -7.41 -8.65 10.28
N ARG A 79 -6.45 -8.03 9.57
CA ARG A 79 -5.01 -8.11 9.83
C ARG A 79 -4.49 -6.95 10.68
N LEU A 80 -5.36 -6.08 11.20
CA LEU A 80 -4.95 -4.93 12.02
C LEU A 80 -4.13 -5.35 13.25
N SER A 81 -4.53 -6.42 13.94
CA SER A 81 -3.76 -6.95 15.07
C SER A 81 -2.37 -7.40 14.63
N ASP A 82 -2.25 -8.08 13.48
CA ASP A 82 -0.95 -8.48 12.94
C ASP A 82 -0.09 -7.26 12.62
N PHE A 83 -0.67 -6.21 12.04
CA PHE A 83 0.04 -4.95 11.80
C PHE A 83 0.55 -4.34 13.11
N MET A 84 -0.28 -4.28 14.16
CA MET A 84 0.13 -3.72 15.47
C MET A 84 1.23 -4.56 16.13
N ASP A 85 1.18 -5.88 15.99
CA ASP A 85 2.17 -6.81 16.54
C ASP A 85 3.43 -6.93 15.67
N SER A 86 3.53 -6.16 14.59
CA SER A 86 4.62 -6.27 13.61
C SER A 86 4.78 -7.65 12.99
N ARG A 87 3.65 -8.34 12.80
CA ARG A 87 3.55 -9.62 12.07
C ARG A 87 3.17 -9.38 10.60
N PRO A 88 3.51 -10.30 9.68
CA PRO A 88 3.18 -10.14 8.26
C PRO A 88 1.67 -10.04 8.01
N CYS A 89 1.20 -8.93 7.44
CA CYS A 89 -0.22 -8.69 7.15
C CYS A 89 -0.72 -9.42 5.89
N GLY A 90 0.18 -9.91 5.03
CA GLY A 90 -0.16 -10.62 3.79
C GLY A 90 -0.87 -9.76 2.73
N GLY A 91 -0.67 -8.44 2.77
CA GLY A 91 -1.22 -7.49 1.81
C GLY A 91 -0.16 -6.92 0.85
N THR A 92 -0.37 -5.69 0.40
CA THR A 92 0.52 -5.01 -0.55
C THR A 92 1.46 -4.05 0.17
N ARG A 93 2.76 -4.22 -0.05
CA ARG A 93 3.78 -3.25 0.38
C ARG A 93 3.94 -2.15 -0.66
N VAL A 94 3.91 -0.89 -0.24
CA VAL A 94 4.28 0.27 -1.06
C VAL A 94 5.63 0.77 -0.59
N GLY A 95 6.65 0.52 -1.42
CA GLY A 95 8.05 0.63 -1.02
C GLY A 95 8.65 2.01 -1.28
N GLY A 96 9.31 2.54 -0.25
CA GLY A 96 10.46 3.45 -0.37
C GLY A 96 11.72 2.61 -0.27
N GLY A 97 12.65 2.74 -1.22
CA GLY A 97 13.74 1.77 -1.43
C GLY A 97 14.48 1.35 -0.15
N ARG A 98 14.38 0.06 0.20
CA ARG A 98 15.47 -0.92 0.16
C ARG A 98 14.89 -2.30 0.53
N LEU A 99 15.01 -3.26 -0.38
CA LEU A 99 15.01 -4.67 -0.03
C LEU A 99 16.21 -4.89 0.92
N ARG A 100 15.94 -5.21 2.18
CA ARG A 100 16.95 -5.81 3.06
C ARG A 100 16.60 -7.28 3.18
N GLY A 101 17.48 -8.13 2.65
CA GLY A 101 17.37 -9.58 2.62
C GLY A 101 17.95 -10.10 1.33
#